data_AF-A0A0G4Q3A6-F1
#
_entry.id   AF-A0A0G4Q3A6-F1
#
_cell.length_a   1.000
_cell.length_b   1.000
_cell.length_c   1.000
_cell.angle_alpha   90.00
_cell.angle_beta   90.00
_cell.angle_gamma   90.00
#
_symmetry.space_group_name_H-M   'P 1'
#
loop_
_entity.id
_entity.type
_entity.pdbx_description
1 polymer ?
#
loop_
_entity_poly.entity_id
_entity_poly.type
_entity_poly.pdbx_seq_one_letter_code
_entity_poly.pdbx_strand_id
1 'polypeptide(L)'
;MAERYNLYEDILYFLISKEKIKPKELLLSFNIDINEANAIFLSMIKNGLATATLGDDSEIIYHIKTKNLEKFLFEKGKLPIEINDNKIISQEGKVEPINNYIYLFVFILIAGPLFYLFLTYFSGDEKKGIDYCNSEERAYLASNSIIKRTLKSPTTAKFPHYSEVDIAIAGKCSFQIDSYVDSQNGFGAMIRSYYVTVVTYDEKTESYIQKSLKFK
;
A
#
# COMPACT_ATOMS: atom_id res chain seq x y z
N MET A 1 -30.81 -22.68 -22.75
CA MET A 1 -31.34 -22.55 -21.36
C MET A 1 -31.13 -23.83 -20.55
N ALA A 2 -31.38 -25.04 -21.10
CA ALA A 2 -31.10 -26.32 -20.42
C ALA A 2 -29.59 -26.58 -20.18
N GLU A 3 -28.73 -26.18 -21.12
CA GLU A 3 -27.28 -26.41 -21.05
C GLU A 3 -26.59 -25.64 -19.91
N ARG A 4 -27.07 -24.42 -19.61
CA ARG A 4 -26.56 -23.57 -18.50
C ARG A 4 -27.09 -24.02 -17.13
N TYR A 5 -28.21 -24.75 -17.07
CA TYR A 5 -28.75 -25.30 -15.81
C TYR A 5 -27.87 -26.44 -15.28
N ASN A 6 -27.41 -27.32 -16.17
CA ASN A 6 -26.53 -28.43 -15.80
C ASN A 6 -25.17 -27.94 -15.30
N LEU A 7 -24.63 -26.87 -15.90
CA LEU A 7 -23.36 -26.27 -15.49
C LEU A 7 -23.32 -25.85 -14.01
N TYR A 8 -24.41 -25.28 -13.48
CA TYR A 8 -24.43 -24.83 -12.09
C TYR A 8 -24.55 -25.97 -11.09
N GLU A 9 -25.32 -27.01 -11.42
CA GLU A 9 -25.33 -28.22 -10.59
C GLU A 9 -23.94 -28.87 -10.58
N ASP A 10 -23.26 -28.95 -11.73
CA ASP A 10 -21.90 -29.50 -11.83
C ASP A 10 -20.89 -28.70 -10.98
N ILE A 11 -21.01 -27.36 -10.98
CA ILE A 11 -20.22 -26.48 -10.11
C ILE A 11 -20.48 -26.79 -8.64
N LEU A 12 -21.74 -26.94 -8.22
CA LEU A 12 -22.07 -27.25 -6.83
C LEU A 12 -21.53 -28.62 -6.42
N TYR A 13 -21.62 -29.63 -7.28
CA TYR A 13 -21.01 -30.94 -7.03
C TYR A 13 -19.49 -30.87 -6.91
N PHE A 14 -18.83 -30.10 -7.77
CA PHE A 14 -17.39 -29.86 -7.66
C PHE A 14 -17.03 -29.20 -6.31
N LEU A 15 -17.82 -28.22 -5.88
CA LEU A 15 -17.58 -27.49 -4.63
C LEU A 15 -17.81 -28.34 -3.37
N ILE A 16 -18.62 -29.40 -3.40
CA ILE A 16 -18.74 -30.35 -2.27
C ILE A 16 -17.36 -30.91 -1.88
N SER A 17 -16.52 -31.21 -2.88
CA SER A 17 -15.19 -31.79 -2.68
C SER A 17 -14.12 -30.79 -2.21
N LYS A 18 -14.49 -29.51 -2.02
CA LYS A 18 -13.58 -28.42 -1.68
C LYS A 18 -13.92 -27.87 -0.30
N GLU A 19 -12.96 -27.88 0.61
CA GLU A 19 -13.09 -27.18 1.89
C GLU A 19 -13.04 -25.65 1.70
N LYS A 20 -12.13 -25.21 0.81
CA LYS A 20 -11.93 -23.81 0.44
C LYS A 20 -11.60 -23.67 -1.04
N ILE A 21 -11.94 -22.53 -1.63
CA ILE A 21 -11.66 -22.24 -3.04
C ILE A 21 -11.56 -20.73 -3.29
N LYS A 22 -10.69 -20.33 -4.22
CA LYS A 22 -10.62 -18.97 -4.74
C LYS A 22 -11.43 -18.84 -6.04
N PRO A 23 -11.99 -17.65 -6.36
CA PRO A 23 -12.69 -17.43 -7.62
C PRO A 23 -11.92 -17.91 -8.84
N LYS A 24 -10.64 -17.51 -8.96
CA LYS A 24 -9.77 -17.88 -10.09
C LYS A 24 -9.69 -19.38 -10.37
N GLU A 25 -9.75 -20.23 -9.33
CA GLU A 25 -9.72 -21.69 -9.49
C GLU A 25 -11.01 -22.23 -10.12
N LEU A 26 -12.15 -21.57 -9.84
CA LEU A 26 -13.44 -21.92 -10.43
C LEU A 26 -13.51 -21.54 -11.92
N LEU A 27 -12.94 -20.39 -12.29
CA LEU A 27 -12.84 -19.94 -13.68
C LEU A 27 -12.08 -20.97 -14.54
N LEU A 28 -10.94 -21.44 -14.03
CA LEU A 28 -10.10 -22.43 -14.70
C LEU A 28 -10.80 -23.79 -14.89
N SER A 29 -11.71 -24.13 -13.98
CA SER A 29 -12.37 -25.44 -13.96
C SER A 29 -13.63 -25.50 -14.83
N PHE A 30 -14.35 -24.38 -15.01
CA PHE A 30 -15.67 -24.37 -15.65
C PHE A 30 -15.80 -23.41 -16.83
N ASN A 31 -14.72 -22.76 -17.27
CA ASN A 31 -14.71 -21.79 -18.38
C ASN A 31 -15.79 -20.70 -18.21
N ILE A 32 -15.93 -20.21 -16.99
CA ILE A 32 -16.80 -19.09 -16.61
C ILE A 32 -15.97 -17.84 -16.38
N ASP A 33 -16.59 -16.66 -16.46
CA ASP A 33 -15.91 -15.40 -16.14
C ASP A 33 -15.90 -15.08 -14.64
N ILE A 34 -15.16 -14.04 -14.27
CA ILE A 34 -15.00 -13.64 -12.87
C ILE A 34 -16.31 -13.12 -12.24
N ASN A 35 -17.20 -12.52 -13.02
CA ASN A 35 -18.47 -12.01 -12.54
C ASN A 35 -19.43 -13.16 -12.26
N GLU A 36 -19.48 -14.15 -13.15
CA GLU A 36 -20.26 -15.37 -12.98
C GLU A 36 -19.79 -16.15 -11.74
N ALA A 37 -18.47 -16.33 -11.57
CA ALA A 37 -17.91 -16.98 -10.39
C ALA A 37 -18.30 -16.25 -9.09
N ASN A 38 -18.17 -14.92 -9.07
CA ASN A 38 -18.54 -14.11 -7.91
C ASN A 38 -20.05 -14.18 -7.61
N ALA A 39 -20.90 -14.16 -8.63
CA ALA A 39 -22.36 -14.26 -8.46
C ALA A 39 -22.77 -15.61 -7.84
N ILE A 40 -22.13 -16.71 -8.25
CA ILE A 40 -22.34 -18.04 -7.66
C ILE A 40 -22.00 -17.99 -6.17
N PHE A 41 -20.80 -17.53 -5.81
CA PHE A 41 -20.38 -17.51 -4.42
C PHE A 41 -21.21 -16.56 -3.55
N LEU A 42 -21.62 -15.40 -4.07
CA LEU A 42 -22.53 -14.49 -3.38
C LEU A 42 -23.87 -15.16 -3.08
N SER A 43 -24.42 -15.89 -4.05
CA SER A 43 -25.64 -16.66 -3.84
C SER A 43 -25.45 -17.78 -2.82
N MET A 44 -24.31 -18.47 -2.85
CA MET A 44 -23.98 -19.49 -1.83
C MET A 44 -23.90 -18.89 -0.42
N ILE A 45 -23.32 -17.71 -0.25
CA ILE A 45 -23.28 -17.02 1.05
C ILE A 45 -24.69 -16.64 1.50
N LYS A 46 -25.50 -16.04 0.62
CA LYS A 46 -26.90 -15.65 0.90
C LYS A 46 -27.75 -16.84 1.35
N ASN A 47 -27.49 -18.02 0.79
CA ASN A 47 -28.17 -19.26 1.14
C ASN A 47 -27.47 -20.07 2.25
N GLY A 48 -26.43 -19.51 2.89
CA GLY A 48 -25.74 -20.15 4.01
C GLY A 48 -24.91 -21.39 3.63
N LEU A 49 -24.55 -21.55 2.36
CA LEU A 49 -23.78 -22.66 1.80
C LEU A 49 -22.26 -22.40 1.80
N ALA A 50 -21.84 -21.13 1.95
CA ALA A 50 -20.44 -20.75 2.02
C ALA A 50 -20.24 -19.53 2.94
N THR A 51 -18.99 -19.26 3.29
CA THR A 51 -18.52 -18.01 3.95
C THR A 51 -17.27 -17.49 3.24
N ALA A 52 -17.01 -16.19 3.31
CA ALA A 52 -15.82 -15.58 2.72
C ALA A 52 -14.85 -15.09 3.80
N THR A 53 -13.55 -15.23 3.55
CA THR A 53 -12.47 -14.62 4.34
C THR A 53 -11.47 -13.95 3.40
N LEU A 54 -10.78 -12.92 3.89
CA LEU A 54 -9.65 -12.33 3.18
C LEU A 54 -8.37 -13.12 3.47
N GLY A 55 -7.69 -13.59 2.43
CA GLY A 55 -6.40 -14.26 2.53
C GLY A 55 -5.22 -13.29 2.64
N ASP A 56 -4.03 -13.81 2.94
CA ASP A 56 -2.81 -13.02 3.16
C ASP A 56 -2.37 -12.24 1.91
N ASP A 57 -2.74 -12.72 0.73
CA ASP A 57 -2.49 -12.08 -0.57
C ASP A 57 -3.57 -11.06 -0.97
N SER A 58 -4.43 -10.66 -0.02
CA SER A 58 -5.62 -9.83 -0.25
C SER A 58 -6.64 -10.44 -1.23
N GLU A 59 -6.59 -11.75 -1.49
CA GLU A 59 -7.60 -12.45 -2.29
C GLU A 59 -8.72 -13.03 -1.41
N ILE A 60 -9.94 -13.06 -1.94
CA ILE A 60 -11.08 -13.64 -1.24
C ILE A 60 -11.01 -15.17 -1.35
N ILE A 61 -11.08 -15.84 -0.19
CA ILE A 61 -11.17 -17.29 -0.07
C ILE A 61 -12.58 -17.64 0.40
N TYR A 62 -13.26 -18.49 -0.36
CA TYR A 62 -14.57 -19.00 0.01
C TYR A 62 -14.42 -20.34 0.71
N HIS A 63 -14.97 -20.46 1.92
CA HIS A 63 -15.05 -21.68 2.70
C HIS A 63 -16.42 -22.32 2.48
N ILE A 64 -16.43 -23.55 1.97
CA ILE A 64 -17.66 -24.24 1.62
C ILE A 64 -18.20 -24.96 2.85
N LYS A 65 -19.47 -24.73 3.18
CA LYS A 65 -20.16 -25.46 4.24
C LYS A 65 -20.69 -26.76 3.66
N THR A 66 -19.82 -27.76 3.49
CA THR A 66 -20.12 -29.02 2.79
C THR A 66 -21.42 -29.67 3.28
N LYS A 67 -21.65 -29.75 4.59
CA LYS A 67 -22.90 -30.30 5.16
C LYS A 67 -24.16 -29.55 4.72
N ASN A 68 -24.09 -28.22 4.63
CA ASN A 68 -25.20 -27.39 4.19
C ASN A 68 -25.43 -27.53 2.68
N LEU A 69 -24.34 -27.64 1.92
CA LEU A 69 -24.38 -27.81 0.47
C LEU A 69 -24.92 -29.19 0.07
N GLU A 70 -24.51 -30.27 0.75
CA GLU A 70 -25.06 -31.61 0.58
C GLU A 70 -26.56 -31.64 0.85
N LYS A 71 -27.00 -31.03 1.96
CA LYS A 71 -28.42 -30.90 2.29
C LYS A 71 -29.18 -30.12 1.21
N PHE A 72 -28.62 -29.01 0.74
CA PHE A 72 -29.21 -28.18 -0.30
C PHE A 72 -29.41 -28.95 -1.62
N LEU A 73 -28.42 -29.75 -2.04
CA LEU A 73 -28.49 -30.58 -3.24
C LEU A 73 -29.48 -31.74 -3.08
N PHE A 74 -29.50 -32.39 -1.90
CA PHE A 74 -30.45 -33.45 -1.59
C PHE A 74 -31.92 -32.97 -1.66
N GLU A 75 -32.17 -31.74 -1.21
CA GLU A 75 -33.49 -31.09 -1.28
C GLU A 75 -33.84 -30.55 -2.68
N LYS A 76 -33.00 -30.82 -3.71
CA LYS A 76 -33.10 -30.25 -5.07
C LYS A 76 -33.19 -28.72 -5.06
N GLY A 77 -32.46 -28.10 -4.13
CA GLY A 77 -32.33 -26.66 -4.04
C GLY A 77 -31.78 -26.10 -5.36
N LYS A 78 -32.48 -25.10 -5.91
CA LYS A 78 -31.98 -24.34 -7.06
C LYS A 78 -31.31 -23.10 -6.55
N LEU A 79 -30.02 -22.94 -6.85
CA LEU A 79 -29.31 -21.73 -6.46
C LEU A 79 -29.81 -20.56 -7.31
N PRO A 80 -30.43 -19.52 -6.74
CA PRO A 80 -30.83 -18.35 -7.50
C PRO A 80 -29.58 -17.55 -7.84
N ILE A 81 -29.17 -17.56 -9.10
CA ILE A 81 -28.00 -16.81 -9.57
C ILE A 81 -28.49 -15.58 -10.29
N GLU A 82 -28.31 -14.42 -9.66
CA GLU A 82 -28.59 -13.12 -10.25
C GLU A 82 -27.33 -12.65 -11.00
N ILE A 83 -27.24 -12.98 -12.30
CA ILE A 83 -26.22 -12.37 -13.18
C ILE A 83 -26.78 -11.02 -13.60
N ASN A 84 -26.19 -9.95 -13.06
CA ASN A 84 -26.57 -8.59 -13.45
C ASN A 84 -25.80 -8.22 -14.72
N ASP A 85 -26.39 -8.48 -15.88
CA ASP A 85 -25.77 -8.24 -17.19
C ASP A 85 -25.55 -6.75 -17.51
N ASN A 86 -25.91 -5.81 -16.63
CA ASN A 86 -25.69 -4.39 -16.86
C ASN A 86 -25.18 -3.66 -15.61
N LYS A 87 -23.97 -3.09 -15.75
CA LYS A 87 -23.56 -1.74 -15.37
C LYS A 87 -24.37 -1.09 -14.24
N ILE A 88 -23.74 -0.91 -13.08
CA ILE A 88 -24.12 -0.05 -11.93
C ILE A 88 -25.36 0.81 -12.22
N ILE A 89 -26.58 0.34 -11.87
CA ILE A 89 -27.74 1.23 -11.66
C ILE A 89 -28.60 0.69 -10.50
N SER A 90 -28.77 1.59 -9.55
CA SER A 90 -29.65 1.66 -8.38
C SER A 90 -31.06 1.09 -8.59
N GLN A 91 -31.63 0.48 -7.54
CA GLN A 91 -33.09 0.32 -7.40
C GLN A 91 -33.61 1.07 -6.18
N GLU A 92 -34.52 2.00 -6.45
CA GLU A 92 -35.36 2.72 -5.49
C GLU A 92 -36.30 1.76 -4.77
N GLY A 93 -36.13 1.65 -3.45
CA GLY A 93 -37.20 1.30 -2.52
C GLY A 93 -37.46 2.53 -1.64
N LYS A 94 -38.71 2.96 -1.51
CA LYS A 94 -39.12 4.05 -0.59
C LYS A 94 -38.80 3.65 0.86
N VAL A 95 -37.63 4.07 1.32
CA VAL A 95 -37.29 4.16 2.74
C VAL A 95 -37.62 5.60 3.12
N GLU A 96 -38.47 5.81 4.14
CA GLU A 96 -38.62 7.14 4.75
C GLU A 96 -37.22 7.69 5.04
N PRO A 97 -36.92 8.97 4.80
CA PRO A 97 -35.55 9.49 4.90
C PRO A 97 -35.10 9.39 6.35
N ILE A 98 -34.51 8.27 6.74
CA ILE A 98 -33.78 8.16 7.98
C ILE A 98 -32.58 9.06 7.73
N ASN A 99 -32.61 10.24 8.37
CA ASN A 99 -31.62 11.29 8.20
C ASN A 99 -30.22 10.67 8.31
N ASN A 100 -29.60 10.40 7.16
CA ASN A 100 -28.28 9.79 7.04
C ASN A 100 -27.22 10.62 7.81
N TYR A 101 -27.53 11.91 7.98
CA TYR A 101 -26.81 12.84 8.84
C TYR A 101 -26.77 12.39 10.30
N ILE A 102 -27.84 11.85 10.88
CA ILE A 102 -27.87 11.43 12.30
C ILE A 102 -26.90 10.27 12.53
N TYR A 103 -26.89 9.26 11.66
CA TYR A 103 -25.92 8.16 11.78
C TYR A 103 -24.49 8.61 11.51
N LEU A 104 -24.29 9.55 10.57
CA LEU A 104 -22.98 10.17 10.35
C LEU A 104 -22.51 10.93 11.61
N PHE A 105 -23.39 11.70 12.24
CA PHE A 105 -23.10 12.43 13.49
C PHE A 105 -22.82 11.47 14.66
N VAL A 106 -23.61 10.41 14.81
CA VAL A 106 -23.39 9.38 15.86
C VAL A 106 -22.09 8.62 15.62
N PHE A 107 -21.79 8.30 14.36
CA PHE A 107 -20.53 7.65 13.99
C PHE A 107 -19.33 8.55 14.30
N ILE A 108 -19.40 9.86 14.01
CA ILE A 108 -18.34 10.81 14.34
C ILE A 108 -18.18 10.96 15.86
N LEU A 109 -19.27 10.96 16.64
CA LEU A 109 -19.21 11.06 18.11
C LEU A 109 -18.59 9.84 18.79
N ILE A 110 -18.68 8.66 18.18
CA ILE A 110 -18.11 7.41 18.74
C ILE A 110 -16.73 7.12 18.15
N ALA A 111 -16.57 7.25 16.83
CA ALA A 111 -15.32 6.97 16.13
C ALA A 111 -14.28 8.08 16.36
N GLY A 112 -14.69 9.34 16.53
CA GLY A 112 -13.78 10.46 16.78
C GLY A 112 -12.94 10.29 18.05
N PRO A 113 -13.54 10.00 19.22
CA PRO A 113 -12.79 9.74 20.45
C PRO A 113 -11.91 8.50 20.35
N LEU A 114 -12.40 7.42 19.74
CA LEU A 114 -11.63 6.18 19.54
C LEU A 114 -10.43 6.43 18.61
N PHE A 115 -10.62 7.23 17.56
CA PHE A 115 -9.56 7.63 16.65
C PHE A 115 -8.56 8.58 17.30
N TYR A 116 -9.02 9.53 18.13
CA TYR A 116 -8.14 10.39 18.91
C TYR A 116 -7.29 9.60 19.91
N LEU A 117 -7.90 8.63 20.61
CA LEU A 117 -7.19 7.72 21.51
C LEU A 117 -6.22 6.82 20.74
N PHE A 118 -6.58 6.37 19.54
CA PHE A 118 -5.68 5.62 18.67
C PHE A 118 -4.49 6.46 18.21
N LEU A 119 -4.70 7.73 17.83
CA LEU A 119 -3.63 8.66 17.47
C LEU A 119 -2.67 8.95 18.62
N THR A 120 -3.17 9.05 19.86
CA THR A 120 -2.29 9.22 21.03
C THR A 120 -1.55 7.93 21.39
N TYR A 121 -2.13 6.75 21.13
CA TYR A 121 -1.47 5.46 21.37
C TYR A 121 -0.41 5.12 20.33
N PHE A 122 -0.61 5.49 19.06
CA PHE A 122 0.30 5.16 17.97
C PHE A 122 1.54 6.06 17.89
N SER A 123 1.64 7.09 18.75
CA SER A 123 2.79 8.02 18.74
C SER A 123 3.98 7.54 19.58
N GLY A 124 4.08 6.22 19.81
CA GLY A 124 5.16 5.58 20.53
C GLY A 124 6.18 4.90 19.61
N ASP A 125 6.72 5.62 18.62
CA ASP A 125 7.93 5.14 17.96
C ASP A 125 9.08 5.23 18.97
N GLU A 126 9.61 4.08 19.38
CA GLU A 126 10.92 4.02 20.02
C GLU A 126 11.91 4.70 19.07
N LYS A 127 12.39 5.89 19.46
CA LYS A 127 13.47 6.57 18.76
C LYS A 127 14.70 5.67 18.88
N LYS A 128 14.91 4.78 17.91
CA LYS A 128 16.21 4.15 17.72
C LYS A 128 17.23 5.28 17.70
N GLY A 129 18.15 5.26 18.67
CA GLY A 129 19.18 6.27 18.80
C GLY A 129 19.89 6.43 17.47
N ILE A 130 19.75 7.60 16.86
CA ILE A 130 20.34 7.86 15.55
C ILE A 130 21.84 7.99 15.74
N ASP A 131 22.60 7.15 15.05
CA ASP A 131 24.06 7.28 15.00
C ASP A 131 24.48 8.31 13.94
N TYR A 132 24.63 9.56 14.36
CA TYR A 132 25.08 10.64 13.49
C TYR A 132 26.59 10.59 13.23
N CYS A 133 27.37 9.95 14.10
CA CYS A 133 28.83 9.95 14.01
C CYS A 133 29.37 8.82 13.13
N ASN A 134 28.59 7.77 12.89
CA ASN A 134 28.98 6.62 12.08
C ASN A 134 28.09 6.39 10.84
N SER A 135 27.28 7.38 10.45
CA SER A 135 26.41 7.28 9.26
C SER A 135 26.94 8.12 8.10
N GLU A 136 27.67 7.48 7.19
CA GLU A 136 28.18 8.09 5.95
C GLU A 136 27.05 8.65 5.08
N GLU A 137 25.93 7.92 4.96
CA GLU A 137 24.75 8.35 4.21
C GLU A 137 24.20 9.69 4.73
N ARG A 138 24.08 9.84 6.06
CA ARG A 138 23.60 11.09 6.66
C ARG A 138 24.58 12.23 6.46
N ALA A 139 25.87 11.97 6.61
CA ALA A 139 26.91 12.96 6.32
C ALA A 139 26.86 13.40 4.85
N TYR A 140 26.64 12.46 3.92
CA TYR A 140 26.46 12.73 2.50
C TYR A 140 25.23 13.60 2.22
N LEU A 141 24.06 13.24 2.74
CA LEU A 141 22.82 14.02 2.59
C LEU A 141 22.94 15.44 3.18
N ALA A 142 23.61 15.56 4.33
CA ALA A 142 23.92 16.84 4.93
C ALA A 142 24.85 17.67 4.03
N SER A 143 25.89 17.06 3.47
CA SER A 143 26.79 17.72 2.53
C SER A 143 26.04 18.26 1.31
N ASN A 144 25.16 17.47 0.69
CA ASN A 144 24.35 17.89 -0.46
C ASN A 144 23.48 19.09 -0.11
N SER A 145 22.88 19.08 1.08
CA SER A 145 22.05 20.17 1.57
C SER A 145 22.84 21.46 1.80
N ILE A 146 24.12 21.37 2.17
CA ILE A 146 25.02 22.51 2.33
C ILE A 146 25.49 23.01 0.97
N ILE A 147 26.01 22.14 0.10
CA ILE A 147 26.47 22.50 -1.25
C ILE A 147 25.34 23.12 -2.07
N LYS A 148 24.12 22.58 -2.00
CA LYS A 148 22.96 23.12 -2.71
C LYS A 148 22.72 24.60 -2.45
N ARG A 149 22.99 25.07 -1.22
CA ARG A 149 22.82 26.47 -0.81
C ARG A 149 23.89 27.41 -1.36
N THR A 150 25.03 26.88 -1.82
CA THR A 150 26.13 27.69 -2.38
C THR A 150 26.01 27.86 -3.90
N LEU A 151 25.11 27.12 -4.57
CA LEU A 151 24.97 27.13 -6.03
C LEU A 151 24.18 28.36 -6.52
N LYS A 152 24.47 28.79 -7.75
CA LYS A 152 23.73 29.89 -8.40
C LYS A 152 22.26 29.53 -8.68
N SER A 153 21.99 28.28 -8.99
CA SER A 153 20.63 27.77 -9.22
C SER A 153 20.35 26.52 -8.38
N PRO A 154 20.09 26.67 -7.06
CA PRO A 154 19.93 25.56 -6.12
C PRO A 154 18.86 24.54 -6.52
N THR A 155 17.77 24.99 -7.13
CA THR A 155 16.63 24.15 -7.51
C THR A 155 16.94 23.21 -8.68
N THR A 156 17.99 23.50 -9.45
CA THR A 156 18.44 22.69 -10.60
C THR A 156 19.53 21.67 -10.24
N ALA A 157 20.01 21.70 -9.00
CA ALA A 157 21.09 20.85 -8.52
C ALA A 157 20.71 19.37 -8.52
N LYS A 158 21.56 18.55 -9.15
CA LYS A 158 21.47 17.08 -9.15
C LYS A 158 22.78 16.52 -8.59
N PHE A 159 22.66 15.70 -7.56
CA PHE A 159 23.77 15.02 -6.91
C PHE A 159 23.77 13.53 -7.32
N PRO A 160 24.94 12.87 -7.38
CA PRO A 160 25.03 11.42 -7.62
C PRO A 160 24.37 10.61 -6.51
N HIS A 161 24.25 9.29 -6.69
CA HIS A 161 23.89 8.41 -5.58
C HIS A 161 25.06 8.30 -4.58
N TYR A 162 24.77 8.03 -3.30
CA TYR A 162 25.82 7.96 -2.27
C TYR A 162 26.86 6.85 -2.55
N SER A 163 26.47 5.81 -3.28
CA SER A 163 27.36 4.69 -3.65
C SER A 163 28.33 5.02 -4.79
N GLU A 164 28.19 6.19 -5.42
CA GLU A 164 29.00 6.64 -6.55
C GLU A 164 30.05 7.70 -6.13
N VAL A 165 30.16 7.98 -4.83
CA VAL A 165 31.05 9.01 -4.28
C VAL A 165 32.03 8.42 -3.29
N ASP A 166 33.16 9.09 -3.10
CA ASP A 166 34.14 8.68 -2.10
C ASP A 166 33.85 9.41 -0.79
N ILE A 167 33.60 8.63 0.27
CA ILE A 167 33.39 9.13 1.63
C ILE A 167 34.46 8.53 2.53
N ALA A 168 35.18 9.38 3.25
CA ALA A 168 36.23 8.96 4.16
C ALA A 168 36.05 9.60 5.54
N ILE A 169 36.38 8.87 6.60
CA ILE A 169 36.40 9.40 7.96
C ILE A 169 37.53 10.43 8.07
N ALA A 170 37.19 11.66 8.48
CA ALA A 170 38.09 12.80 8.56
C ALA A 170 38.38 13.25 10.01
N GLY A 171 37.93 12.48 11.00
CA GLY A 171 38.10 12.75 12.42
C GLY A 171 36.88 12.31 13.24
N LYS A 172 36.80 12.77 14.50
CA LYS A 172 35.65 12.48 15.37
C LYS A 172 34.37 13.07 14.77
N CYS A 173 33.38 12.22 14.51
CA CYS A 173 32.08 12.58 13.92
C CYS A 173 32.21 13.45 12.66
N SER A 174 33.27 13.23 11.88
CA SER A 174 33.63 14.06 10.72
C SER A 174 33.91 13.22 9.50
N PHE A 175 33.39 13.66 8.36
CA PHE A 175 33.47 12.95 7.09
C PHE A 175 33.95 13.89 6.00
N GLN A 176 34.91 13.41 5.20
CA GLN A 176 35.31 14.02 3.94
C GLN A 176 34.53 13.36 2.81
N ILE A 177 33.91 14.17 1.96
CA ILE A 177 33.14 13.73 0.80
C ILE A 177 33.80 14.30 -0.45
N ASP A 178 34.16 13.42 -1.40
CA ASP A 178 34.60 13.77 -2.76
C ASP A 178 33.50 13.37 -3.74
N SER A 179 32.90 14.36 -4.40
CA SER A 179 31.66 14.19 -5.18
C SER A 179 31.55 15.25 -6.27
N TYR A 180 30.46 15.23 -7.02
CA TYR A 180 30.11 16.26 -7.99
C TYR A 180 28.65 16.71 -7.85
N VAL A 181 28.34 17.86 -8.43
CA VAL A 181 26.97 18.36 -8.59
C VAL A 181 26.77 18.93 -9.98
N ASP A 182 25.68 18.52 -10.62
CA ASP A 182 25.23 19.11 -11.89
C ASP A 182 24.21 20.21 -11.57
N SER A 183 24.48 21.45 -11.98
CA SER A 183 23.54 22.57 -11.77
C SER A 183 23.65 23.63 -12.87
N GLN A 184 22.61 24.46 -13.02
CA GLN A 184 22.65 25.58 -13.96
C GLN A 184 23.53 26.72 -13.45
N ASN A 185 24.37 27.26 -14.33
CA ASN A 185 25.08 28.52 -14.11
C ASN A 185 24.16 29.74 -14.38
N GLY A 186 24.70 30.95 -14.27
CA GLY A 186 23.94 32.20 -14.50
C GLY A 186 23.41 32.39 -15.93
N PHE A 187 23.87 31.59 -16.89
CA PHE A 187 23.41 31.59 -18.28
C PHE A 187 22.42 30.45 -18.59
N GLY A 188 22.01 29.68 -17.57
CA GLY A 188 21.07 28.57 -17.73
C GLY A 188 21.69 27.27 -18.28
N ALA A 189 23.00 27.23 -18.51
CA ALA A 189 23.67 26.02 -18.96
C ALA A 189 23.93 25.06 -17.80
N MET A 190 23.66 23.76 -17.99
CA MET A 190 23.97 22.71 -17.02
C MET A 190 25.47 22.43 -16.99
N ILE A 191 26.10 22.57 -15.83
CA ILE A 191 27.54 22.36 -15.62
C ILE A 191 27.76 21.39 -14.47
N ARG A 192 28.66 20.43 -14.66
CA ARG A 192 29.17 19.55 -13.61
C ARG A 192 30.30 20.23 -12.85
N SER A 193 30.15 20.36 -11.54
CA SER A 193 31.19 20.90 -10.65
C SER A 193 31.61 19.83 -9.64
N TYR A 194 32.89 19.47 -9.65
CA TYR A 194 33.46 18.55 -8.67
C TYR A 194 33.83 19.29 -7.39
N TYR A 195 33.64 18.66 -6.24
CA TYR A 195 33.93 19.27 -4.95
C TYR A 195 34.46 18.26 -3.95
N VAL A 196 35.25 18.77 -3.01
CA VAL A 196 35.63 18.07 -1.78
C VAL A 196 35.17 18.92 -0.61
N THR A 197 34.45 18.30 0.34
CA THR A 197 33.94 18.98 1.53
C THR A 197 34.16 18.12 2.76
N VAL A 198 34.43 18.77 3.90
CA VAL A 198 34.43 18.09 5.21
C VAL A 198 33.23 18.58 6.01
N VAL A 199 32.43 17.66 6.52
CA VAL A 199 31.30 17.94 7.42
C VAL A 199 31.50 17.27 8.77
N THR A 200 31.13 17.95 9.84
CA THR A 200 31.21 17.44 11.22
C THR A 200 29.85 17.56 11.89
N TYR A 201 29.38 16.49 12.52
CA TYR A 201 28.19 16.56 13.37
C TYR A 201 28.51 17.27 14.68
N ASP A 202 27.72 18.28 15.01
CA ASP A 202 27.79 19.01 16.27
C ASP A 202 26.57 18.66 17.14
N GLU A 203 26.83 17.91 18.21
CA GLU A 203 25.81 17.47 19.18
C GLU A 203 25.09 18.64 19.85
N LYS A 204 25.73 19.81 19.98
CA LYS A 204 25.10 20.98 20.62
C LYS A 204 24.01 21.62 19.76
N THR A 205 24.22 21.63 18.45
CA THR A 205 23.28 22.19 17.48
C THR A 205 22.44 21.11 16.80
N GLU A 206 22.67 19.84 17.15
CA GLU A 206 22.08 18.66 16.54
C GLU A 206 22.15 18.68 15.00
N SER A 207 23.24 19.24 14.45
CA SER A 207 23.36 19.55 13.02
C SER A 207 24.76 19.26 12.48
N TYR A 208 24.84 19.08 11.16
CA TYR A 208 26.13 19.00 10.47
C TYR A 208 26.64 20.39 10.10
N ILE A 209 27.88 20.66 10.46
CA ILE A 209 28.60 21.89 10.16
C ILE A 209 29.65 21.60 9.09
N GLN A 210 29.70 22.41 8.04
CA GLN A 210 30.77 22.34 7.06
C GLN A 210 32.06 22.95 7.62
N LYS A 211 33.14 22.17 7.62
CA LYS A 211 34.47 22.61 8.03
C LYS A 211 35.29 23.16 6.88
N SER A 212 35.12 22.59 5.69
CA SER A 212 35.82 23.05 4.49
C SER A 212 34.99 22.73 3.25
N LEU A 213 35.18 23.54 2.20
CA LEU A 213 34.65 23.34 0.87
C LEU A 213 35.68 23.76 -0.16
N LYS A 214 35.98 22.88 -1.12
CA LYS A 214 36.81 23.20 -2.27
C LYS A 214 36.17 22.63 -3.54
N PHE A 215 35.82 23.51 -4.47
CA PHE A 215 35.51 23.10 -5.85
C PHE A 215 36.81 22.82 -6.60
N LYS A 216 36.80 21.81 -7.48
CA LYS A 216 37.92 21.41 -8.34
C LYS A 216 37.75 21.95 -9.76
#